data_AF-A0A3B4W9X0-F1
#
_entry.id   AF-A0A3B4W9X0-F1
#
_cell.length_a   1.000
_cell.length_b   1.000
_cell.length_c   1.000
_cell.angle_alpha   90.00
_cell.angle_beta   90.00
_cell.angle_gamma   90.00
#
_symmetry.space_group_name_H-M   'P 1'
#
loop_
_entity.id
_entity.type
_entity.pdbx_description
1 polymer ?
#
loop_
_entity_poly.entity_id
_entity_poly.type
_entity_poly.pdbx_seq_one_letter_code
_entity_poly.pdbx_strand_id
1 'polypeptide(L)'
;MELQFATEPVVAELSKCIESKHDDWCKEETVSKEAEDLTDELGEDTEREGLLRTPLRAANAMQFFTKGYQETTQAILNDAIFNESHDEVVVVKDIDFFSLCEHHLVPFFAHIAYIPNKKVVGLSKLASFSHMCMTMRGVQRINAKTVTSVLLGTFRQDPKTREEFFSLILRK
;
A
#
# COMPACT_ATOMS: atom_id res chain seq x y z
N MET A 1 -2.34 -6.01 49.72
CA MET A 1 -2.92 -5.42 48.50
C MET A 1 -2.21 -6.08 47.34
N GLU A 2 -2.65 -7.28 47.01
CA GLU A 2 -2.10 -8.09 45.92
C GLU A 2 -2.62 -7.51 44.60
N LEU A 3 -1.70 -7.09 43.73
CA LEU A 3 -2.02 -6.82 42.33
C LEU A 3 -2.05 -8.16 41.62
N GLN A 4 -3.27 -8.63 41.32
CA GLN A 4 -3.50 -9.78 40.44
C GLN A 4 -2.95 -9.44 39.05
N PHE A 5 -1.85 -10.10 38.68
CA PHE A 5 -1.38 -10.16 37.31
C PHE A 5 -2.42 -10.94 36.50
N ALA A 6 -3.03 -10.28 35.52
CA ALA A 6 -3.93 -10.92 34.56
C ALA A 6 -3.09 -11.76 33.59
N THR A 7 -2.77 -13.01 33.95
CA THR A 7 -1.96 -13.93 33.12
C THR A 7 -2.72 -15.14 32.58
N GLU A 8 -4.05 -15.17 32.61
CA GLU A 8 -4.82 -16.35 32.13
C GLU A 8 -5.85 -16.13 31.00
N PRO A 9 -6.48 -14.96 30.77
CA PRO A 9 -7.50 -14.88 29.71
C PRO A 9 -6.92 -14.77 28.29
N VAL A 10 -5.71 -14.22 28.13
CA VAL A 10 -5.13 -13.97 26.80
C VAL A 10 -4.68 -15.28 26.13
N VAL A 11 -4.11 -16.22 26.89
CA VAL A 11 -3.67 -17.52 26.36
C VAL A 11 -4.86 -18.43 26.00
N ALA A 12 -6.00 -18.26 26.68
CA ALA A 12 -7.24 -18.97 26.40
C ALA A 12 -7.98 -18.44 25.15
N GLU A 13 -7.71 -17.20 24.72
CA GLU A 13 -8.24 -16.68 23.45
C GLU A 13 -7.41 -17.13 22.24
N LEU A 14 -6.09 -17.31 22.39
CA LEU A 14 -5.20 -17.87 21.35
C LEU A 14 -5.63 -19.29 20.92
N SER A 15 -6.19 -20.08 21.85
CA SER A 15 -6.63 -21.45 21.57
C SER A 15 -7.94 -21.54 20.76
N LYS A 16 -8.70 -20.44 20.65
CA LYS A 16 -9.94 -20.39 19.85
C LYS A 16 -9.67 -20.14 18.35
N CYS A 17 -8.51 -19.62 17.99
CA CYS A 17 -8.08 -19.42 16.60
C CYS A 17 -7.97 -20.73 15.80
N ILE A 18 -7.69 -21.87 16.47
CA ILE A 18 -7.42 -23.15 15.79
C ILE A 18 -8.70 -23.77 15.20
N GLU A 19 -9.89 -23.41 15.69
CA GLU A 19 -11.14 -24.10 15.33
C GLU A 19 -11.99 -23.38 14.26
N SER A 20 -11.84 -22.06 14.04
CA SER A 20 -12.59 -21.34 13.00
C SER A 20 -11.82 -21.25 11.68
N LYS A 21 -12.19 -22.08 10.69
CA LYS A 21 -11.66 -22.05 9.31
C LYS A 21 -12.10 -20.83 8.47
N HIS A 22 -12.47 -19.76 9.13
CA HIS A 22 -12.69 -18.43 8.60
C HIS A 22 -12.26 -17.53 9.75
N ASP A 23 -11.27 -16.65 9.53
CA ASP A 23 -11.20 -15.31 10.12
C ASP A 23 -9.79 -14.72 9.87
N ASP A 24 -9.74 -13.52 9.30
CA ASP A 24 -8.51 -12.74 9.08
C ASP A 24 -7.67 -12.54 10.35
N TRP A 25 -8.28 -12.71 11.52
CA TRP A 25 -7.67 -12.65 12.84
C TRP A 25 -6.64 -13.76 13.10
N CYS A 26 -6.77 -14.93 12.47
CA CYS A 26 -5.84 -16.04 12.69
C CYS A 26 -4.43 -15.76 12.14
N LYS A 27 -4.30 -14.78 11.22
CA LYS A 27 -3.01 -14.32 10.70
C LYS A 27 -2.34 -13.29 11.60
N GLU A 28 -3.10 -12.53 12.40
CA GLU A 28 -2.54 -11.48 13.25
C GLU A 28 -1.61 -12.05 14.31
N GLU A 29 -2.03 -13.15 14.95
CA GLU A 29 -1.24 -13.85 15.96
C GLU A 29 0.04 -14.44 15.38
N THR A 30 -0.06 -15.07 14.22
CA THR A 30 1.06 -15.67 13.48
C THR A 30 2.07 -14.58 13.12
N VAL A 31 1.63 -13.55 12.37
CA VAL A 31 2.48 -12.43 11.92
C VAL A 31 3.06 -11.64 13.09
N SER A 32 2.33 -11.51 14.19
CA SER A 32 2.85 -10.92 15.42
C SER A 32 4.02 -11.74 15.94
N LYS A 33 3.87 -13.06 16.07
CA LYS A 33 4.97 -13.92 16.52
C LYS A 33 6.18 -13.83 15.59
N GLU A 34 5.99 -13.87 14.28
CA GLU A 34 7.12 -13.71 13.34
C GLU A 34 7.80 -12.33 13.46
N ALA A 35 7.04 -11.27 13.76
CA ALA A 35 7.60 -9.94 14.00
C ALA A 35 8.40 -9.87 15.31
N GLU A 36 8.01 -10.62 16.34
CA GLU A 36 8.76 -10.78 17.58
C GLU A 36 10.07 -11.55 17.35
N ASP A 37 9.99 -12.71 16.69
CA ASP A 37 11.15 -13.54 16.34
C ASP A 37 12.16 -12.74 15.50
N LEU A 38 11.68 -11.99 14.51
CA LEU A 38 12.54 -11.10 13.70
C LEU A 38 13.20 -10.01 14.55
N THR A 39 12.51 -9.46 15.55
CA THR A 39 13.06 -8.42 16.41
C THR A 39 14.19 -8.97 17.29
N ASP A 40 14.01 -10.17 17.84
CA ASP A 40 15.03 -10.89 18.61
C ASP A 40 16.24 -11.25 17.72
N GLU A 41 16.00 -11.78 16.52
CA GLU A 41 17.06 -12.13 15.55
C GLU A 41 17.90 -10.92 15.09
N LEU A 42 17.31 -9.71 15.11
CA LEU A 42 18.02 -8.46 14.83
C LEU A 42 18.89 -7.99 16.03
N GLY A 43 18.83 -8.68 17.17
CA GLY A 43 19.59 -8.40 18.38
C GLY A 43 18.97 -7.32 19.27
N GLU A 44 17.67 -7.04 19.13
CA GLU A 44 16.92 -6.14 20.02
C GLU A 44 16.37 -6.89 21.23
N ASP A 45 16.20 -6.17 22.34
CA ASP A 45 15.58 -6.69 23.57
C ASP A 45 14.04 -6.62 23.46
N THR A 46 13.39 -7.77 23.21
CA THR A 46 11.93 -7.86 23.04
C THR A 46 11.16 -7.54 24.32
N GLU A 47 11.78 -7.65 25.50
CA GLU A 47 11.16 -7.32 26.79
C GLU A 47 11.21 -5.81 27.11
N ARG A 48 11.94 -5.02 26.31
CA ARG A 48 12.00 -3.56 26.46
C ARG A 48 10.61 -2.95 26.33
N GLU A 49 10.28 -2.01 27.21
CA GLU A 49 8.98 -1.32 27.28
C GLU A 49 8.45 -0.85 25.91
N GLY A 50 9.33 -0.31 25.06
CA GLY A 50 8.98 0.17 23.72
C GLY A 50 8.63 -0.94 22.72
N LEU A 51 9.12 -2.17 22.93
CA LEU A 51 9.00 -3.31 22.01
C LEU A 51 7.93 -4.32 22.38
N LEU A 52 7.44 -4.34 23.63
CA LEU A 52 6.38 -5.26 24.10
C LEU A 52 5.13 -5.31 23.21
N ARG A 53 4.78 -4.20 22.54
CA ARG A 53 3.63 -4.15 21.61
C ARG A 53 4.04 -3.94 20.14
N THR A 54 5.34 -3.95 19.83
CA THR A 54 5.84 -3.87 18.46
C THR A 54 5.34 -5.02 17.59
N PRO A 55 5.38 -6.30 18.04
CA PRO A 55 4.87 -7.43 17.28
C PRO A 55 3.45 -7.21 16.75
N LEU A 56 2.53 -6.84 17.65
CA LEU A 56 1.14 -6.54 17.32
C LEU A 56 0.99 -5.35 16.36
N ARG A 57 1.75 -4.26 16.58
CA ARG A 57 1.72 -3.08 15.70
C ARG A 57 2.24 -3.40 14.30
N ALA A 58 3.29 -4.23 14.21
CA ALA A 58 3.87 -4.65 12.94
C ALA A 58 2.88 -5.53 12.15
N ALA A 59 2.23 -6.48 12.82
CA ALA A 59 1.20 -7.32 12.21
C ALA A 59 0.05 -6.48 11.63
N ASN A 60 -0.50 -5.56 12.43
CA ASN A 60 -1.57 -4.66 12.01
C ASN A 60 -1.16 -3.74 10.85
N ALA A 61 0.07 -3.21 10.87
CA ALA A 61 0.59 -2.41 9.77
C ALA A 61 0.71 -3.23 8.47
N MET A 62 1.23 -4.46 8.55
CA MET A 62 1.38 -5.33 7.38
C MET A 62 0.04 -5.74 6.77
N GLN A 63 -0.97 -6.02 7.61
CA GLN A 63 -2.33 -6.26 7.13
C GLN A 63 -2.90 -5.01 6.43
N PHE A 64 -2.71 -3.81 7.01
CA PHE A 64 -3.17 -2.57 6.37
C PHE A 64 -2.49 -2.33 5.02
N PHE A 65 -1.17 -2.52 4.92
CA PHE A 65 -0.44 -2.35 3.66
C PHE A 65 -0.86 -3.34 2.57
N THR A 66 -1.45 -4.47 2.96
CA THR A 66 -1.84 -5.56 2.04
C THR A 66 -3.35 -5.73 1.91
N LYS A 67 -4.16 -4.88 2.56
CA LYS A 67 -5.65 -4.95 2.54
C LYS A 67 -6.25 -4.94 1.13
N GLY A 68 -5.55 -4.31 0.17
CA GLY A 68 -5.99 -4.25 -1.22
C GLY A 68 -6.16 -5.62 -1.90
N TYR A 69 -5.55 -6.69 -1.38
CA TYR A 69 -5.77 -8.05 -1.90
C TYR A 69 -7.18 -8.59 -1.64
N GLN A 70 -7.87 -8.03 -0.64
CA GLN A 70 -9.24 -8.42 -0.28
C GLN A 70 -10.28 -7.48 -0.90
N GLU A 71 -9.84 -6.38 -1.53
CA GLU A 71 -10.72 -5.41 -2.17
C GLU A 71 -10.93 -5.79 -3.65
N THR A 72 -12.12 -5.47 -4.19
CA THR A 72 -12.41 -5.66 -5.63
C THR A 72 -12.69 -4.32 -6.29
N THR A 73 -12.32 -4.18 -7.56
CA THR A 73 -12.56 -2.93 -8.30
C THR A 73 -14.04 -2.57 -8.35
N GLN A 74 -14.95 -3.55 -8.42
CA GLN A 74 -16.38 -3.29 -8.43
C GLN A 74 -16.87 -2.68 -7.11
N ALA A 75 -16.42 -3.22 -5.98
CA ALA A 75 -16.78 -2.72 -4.66
C ALA A 75 -16.23 -1.30 -4.40
N ILE A 76 -15.02 -1.02 -4.89
CA ILE A 76 -14.39 0.31 -4.77
C ILE A 76 -15.10 1.33 -5.66
N LEU A 77 -15.42 0.97 -6.90
CA LEU A 77 -16.02 1.89 -7.85
C LEU A 77 -17.46 2.27 -7.48
N ASN A 78 -18.21 1.38 -6.81
CA ASN A 78 -19.54 1.64 -6.26
C ASN A 78 -20.46 2.45 -7.19
N ASP A 79 -20.53 2.05 -8.46
CA ASP A 79 -21.31 2.72 -9.52
C ASP A 79 -21.02 4.23 -9.71
N ALA A 80 -19.87 4.72 -9.25
CA ALA A 80 -19.39 6.09 -9.44
C ALA A 80 -18.89 6.34 -10.87
N ILE A 81 -19.73 5.99 -11.85
CA ILE A 81 -19.52 6.25 -13.27
C ILE A 81 -20.56 7.26 -13.71
N PHE A 82 -20.09 8.48 -13.97
CA PHE A 82 -20.95 9.58 -14.39
C PHE A 82 -20.89 9.73 -15.91
N ASN A 83 -22.07 9.90 -16.52
CA ASN A 83 -22.19 10.23 -17.93
C ASN A 83 -22.18 11.75 -18.08
N GLU A 84 -20.99 12.33 -18.22
CA GLU A 84 -20.83 13.72 -18.63
C GLU A 84 -20.34 13.78 -20.07
N SER A 85 -20.98 14.64 -20.87
CA SER A 85 -20.64 14.87 -22.27
C SER A 85 -19.53 15.90 -22.39
N HIS A 86 -18.32 15.55 -21.95
CA HIS A 86 -17.11 16.31 -22.24
C HIS A 86 -16.18 15.43 -23.09
N ASP A 87 -15.79 15.92 -24.26
CA ASP A 87 -14.88 15.26 -25.20
C ASP A 87 -13.42 15.76 -25.04
N GLU A 88 -13.14 16.47 -23.94
CA GLU A 88 -11.84 17.06 -23.63
C GLU A 88 -11.02 16.19 -22.66
N VAL A 89 -9.71 16.47 -22.62
CA VAL A 89 -8.76 15.80 -21.74
C VAL A 89 -8.93 16.28 -20.30
N VAL A 90 -9.35 15.39 -19.40
CA VAL A 90 -9.35 15.64 -17.94
C VAL A 90 -8.09 15.02 -17.34
N VAL A 91 -7.27 15.81 -16.65
CA VAL A 91 -6.07 15.32 -15.95
C VAL A 91 -6.25 15.49 -14.45
N VAL A 92 -6.19 14.38 -13.73
CA VAL A 92 -5.96 14.38 -12.27
C VAL A 92 -4.47 14.12 -12.05
N LYS A 93 -3.79 14.97 -11.28
CA LYS A 93 -2.37 14.78 -10.92
C LYS A 93 -2.20 14.88 -9.41
N ASP A 94 -1.02 14.51 -8.93
CA ASP A 94 -0.61 14.66 -7.53
C ASP A 94 -1.44 13.81 -6.53
N ILE A 95 -1.86 12.61 -6.96
CA ILE A 95 -2.48 11.62 -6.07
C ILE A 95 -1.39 10.89 -5.29
N ASP A 96 -1.38 11.03 -3.97
CA ASP A 96 -0.46 10.29 -3.12
C ASP A 96 -0.78 8.79 -3.13
N PHE A 97 0.20 7.99 -3.54
CA PHE A 97 0.14 6.54 -3.56
C PHE A 97 1.24 5.96 -2.70
N PHE A 98 0.88 4.97 -1.88
CA PHE A 98 1.80 4.25 -1.00
C PHE A 98 1.67 2.75 -1.32
N SER A 99 2.80 2.06 -1.44
CA SER A 99 2.81 0.61 -1.65
C SER A 99 4.08 -0.01 -1.07
N LEU A 100 4.17 -1.34 -1.08
CA LEU A 100 5.32 -2.10 -0.61
C LEU A 100 6.07 -2.70 -1.79
N CYS A 101 7.39 -2.55 -1.79
CA CYS A 101 8.24 -3.25 -2.74
C CYS A 101 8.28 -4.74 -2.38
N GLU A 102 7.70 -5.60 -3.21
CA GLU A 102 7.64 -7.06 -2.98
C GLU A 102 9.00 -7.71 -2.68
N HIS A 103 10.07 -7.21 -3.30
CA HIS A 103 11.42 -7.77 -3.14
C HIS A 103 12.03 -7.52 -1.76
N HIS A 104 11.62 -6.46 -1.07
CA HIS A 104 12.27 -6.02 0.17
C HIS A 104 11.28 -5.72 1.30
N LEU A 105 9.98 -5.74 1.01
CA LEU A 105 8.89 -5.32 1.89
C LEU A 105 9.10 -3.91 2.49
N VAL A 106 9.72 -3.02 1.71
CA VAL A 106 9.95 -1.61 2.09
C VAL A 106 8.98 -0.71 1.32
N PRO A 107 8.39 0.33 1.95
CA PRO A 107 7.51 1.27 1.27
C PRO A 107 8.14 2.00 0.07
N PHE A 108 7.31 2.30 -0.92
CA PHE A 108 7.60 3.26 -1.98
C PHE A 108 6.39 4.14 -2.26
N PHE A 109 6.64 5.34 -2.75
CA PHE A 109 5.62 6.38 -2.97
C PHE A 109 5.43 6.62 -4.46
N ALA A 110 4.22 6.90 -4.92
CA ALA A 110 3.96 7.28 -6.31
C ALA A 110 2.94 8.42 -6.48
N HIS A 111 2.92 9.04 -7.66
CA HIS A 111 1.91 10.02 -8.08
C HIS A 111 1.16 9.53 -9.31
N ILE A 112 -0.16 9.48 -9.28
CA ILE A 112 -0.99 8.91 -10.35
C ILE A 112 -1.64 9.98 -11.26
N ALA A 113 -1.67 9.78 -12.60
CA ALA A 113 -2.50 10.60 -13.53
C ALA A 113 -3.24 9.79 -14.62
N TYR A 114 -4.42 10.21 -15.10
CA TYR A 114 -5.17 9.53 -16.20
C TYR A 114 -6.17 10.46 -16.89
N ILE A 115 -6.75 10.01 -18.01
CA ILE A 115 -7.71 10.77 -18.84
C ILE A 115 -8.93 9.89 -19.21
N PRO A 116 -10.19 10.34 -19.01
CA PRO A 116 -11.40 9.60 -19.38
C PRO A 116 -11.75 9.72 -20.88
N ASN A 117 -12.59 8.81 -21.39
CA ASN A 117 -13.18 8.90 -22.73
C ASN A 117 -14.69 8.62 -22.64
N LYS A 118 -15.52 9.68 -22.66
CA LYS A 118 -17.00 9.68 -22.59
C LYS A 118 -17.67 9.10 -21.34
N LYS A 119 -16.98 8.24 -20.60
CA LYS A 119 -17.36 7.77 -19.27
C LYS A 119 -16.22 8.10 -18.32
N VAL A 120 -16.51 8.90 -17.31
CA VAL A 120 -15.56 9.19 -16.25
C VAL A 120 -15.65 8.05 -15.25
N VAL A 121 -14.60 7.24 -15.19
CA VAL A 121 -14.34 6.31 -14.09
C VAL A 121 -13.28 6.96 -13.22
N GLY A 122 -13.43 6.98 -11.90
CA GLY A 122 -12.40 7.52 -11.00
C GLY A 122 -11.08 6.73 -11.05
N LEU A 123 -9.98 7.44 -11.35
CA LEU A 123 -8.54 7.14 -11.14
C LEU A 123 -7.95 5.93 -11.94
N SER A 124 -6.88 6.00 -12.76
CA SER A 124 -5.44 6.12 -12.39
C SER A 124 -4.50 5.53 -13.49
N LYS A 125 -3.55 6.20 -14.21
CA LYS A 125 -2.42 5.58 -15.02
C LYS A 125 -1.26 6.51 -15.46
N LEU A 126 -0.43 6.96 -14.52
CA LEU A 126 0.96 7.42 -14.73
C LEU A 126 1.59 7.49 -13.36
N ALA A 127 2.70 6.82 -13.07
CA ALA A 127 3.25 6.76 -11.72
C ALA A 127 4.73 7.14 -11.66
N SER A 128 5.08 8.16 -10.85
CA SER A 128 6.47 8.50 -10.53
C SER A 128 6.82 7.99 -9.15
N PHE A 129 7.78 7.08 -9.05
CA PHE A 129 8.13 6.36 -7.83
C PHE A 129 9.39 6.89 -7.15
N SER A 130 9.34 6.98 -5.83
CA SER A 130 10.52 7.05 -4.96
C SER A 130 10.60 5.78 -4.12
N HIS A 131 11.64 4.98 -4.35
CA HIS A 131 11.83 3.69 -3.67
C HIS A 131 12.76 3.86 -2.48
N MET A 132 12.26 3.65 -1.25
CA MET A 132 13.10 3.74 -0.06
C MET A 132 14.24 2.69 -0.07
N CYS A 133 14.07 1.57 -0.78
CA CYS A 133 15.13 0.58 -0.97
C CYS A 133 16.32 1.08 -1.81
N MET A 134 16.16 2.10 -2.66
CA MET A 134 17.24 2.74 -3.43
C MET A 134 17.87 3.92 -2.69
N THR A 135 17.11 4.53 -1.78
CA THR A 135 17.52 5.72 -1.03
C THR A 135 18.23 5.36 0.27
N MET A 136 17.69 4.41 1.04
CA MET A 136 18.21 4.05 2.37
C MET A 136 19.23 2.91 2.31
N ARG A 137 19.15 2.04 1.30
CA ARG A 137 19.99 0.85 1.12
C ARG A 137 20.46 0.73 -0.34
N GLY A 138 21.40 -0.16 -0.62
CA GLY A 138 21.86 -0.42 -1.99
C GLY A 138 22.63 0.76 -2.60
N VAL A 139 22.10 1.37 -3.66
CA VAL A 139 22.77 2.46 -4.41
C VAL A 139 22.79 3.81 -3.68
N GLN A 140 21.98 3.97 -2.62
CA GLN A 140 21.93 5.15 -1.73
C GLN A 140 21.84 6.48 -2.47
N ARG A 141 20.94 6.58 -3.45
CA ARG A 141 20.71 7.79 -4.24
C ARG A 141 19.43 8.48 -3.79
N ILE A 142 19.58 9.51 -2.96
CA ILE A 142 18.46 10.29 -2.39
C ILE A 142 17.52 10.87 -3.45
N ASN A 143 18.07 11.26 -4.60
CA ASN A 143 17.32 11.86 -5.70
C ASN A 143 16.92 10.85 -6.79
N ALA A 144 17.07 9.54 -6.55
CA ALA A 144 16.64 8.53 -7.51
C ALA A 144 15.11 8.53 -7.62
N LYS A 145 14.61 8.74 -8.84
CA LYS A 145 13.20 8.62 -9.18
C LYS A 145 13.05 7.65 -10.33
N THR A 146 12.13 6.72 -10.20
CA THR A 146 11.75 5.81 -11.28
C THR A 146 10.43 6.29 -11.83
N VAL A 147 10.31 6.57 -13.12
CA VAL A 147 9.03 6.93 -13.73
C VAL A 147 8.57 5.77 -14.59
N THR A 148 7.35 5.27 -14.36
CA THR A 148 6.73 4.29 -15.27
C THR A 148 5.44 4.85 -15.85
N SER A 149 5.20 4.55 -17.12
CA SER A 149 4.02 5.00 -17.86
C SER A 149 3.45 3.83 -18.64
N VAL A 150 2.14 3.65 -18.57
CA VAL A 150 1.40 2.68 -19.39
C VAL A 150 0.37 3.44 -20.21
N LEU A 151 0.57 3.50 -21.52
CA LEU A 151 -0.31 4.20 -22.44
C LEU A 151 -1.29 3.22 -23.10
N LEU A 152 -2.57 3.56 -23.09
CA LEU A 152 -3.66 2.76 -23.66
C LEU A 152 -4.51 3.61 -24.61
N GLY A 153 -5.23 2.96 -25.53
CA GLY A 153 -6.16 3.64 -26.45
C GLY A 153 -5.48 4.73 -27.29
N THR A 154 -6.13 5.89 -27.39
CA THR A 154 -5.68 7.04 -28.20
C THR A 154 -4.27 7.50 -27.83
N PHE A 155 -3.86 7.46 -26.55
CA PHE A 155 -2.50 7.85 -26.12
C PHE A 155 -1.39 6.95 -26.65
N ARG A 156 -1.71 5.68 -26.97
CA ARG A 156 -0.77 4.76 -27.60
C ARG A 156 -0.70 4.99 -29.11
N GLN A 157 -1.82 5.36 -29.72
CA GLN A 157 -1.99 5.44 -31.17
C GLN A 157 -1.63 6.82 -31.74
N ASP A 158 -1.99 7.91 -31.06
CA ASP A 158 -1.74 9.28 -31.48
C ASP A 158 -0.58 9.92 -30.68
N PRO A 159 0.55 10.22 -31.34
CA PRO A 159 1.67 10.94 -30.72
C PRO A 159 1.31 12.34 -30.22
N LYS A 160 0.39 13.05 -30.88
CA LYS A 160 0.06 14.45 -30.52
C LYS A 160 -0.65 14.53 -29.17
N THR A 161 -1.68 13.70 -28.96
CA THR A 161 -2.36 13.61 -27.66
C THR A 161 -1.40 13.18 -26.54
N ARG A 162 -0.44 12.30 -26.85
CA ARG A 162 0.58 11.88 -25.91
C ARG A 162 1.52 13.03 -25.51
N GLU A 163 1.97 13.84 -26.46
CA GLU A 163 2.83 15.00 -26.19
C GLU A 163 2.09 16.06 -25.37
N GLU A 164 0.84 16.35 -25.71
CA GLU A 164 -0.03 17.25 -24.95
C GLU A 164 -0.15 16.79 -23.49
N PHE A 165 -0.41 15.50 -23.28
CA PHE A 165 -0.50 14.91 -21.95
C PHE A 165 0.78 15.03 -21.13
N PHE A 166 1.93 14.65 -21.70
CA PHE A 166 3.21 14.80 -21.02
C PHE A 166 3.53 16.27 -20.71
N SER A 167 3.09 17.20 -21.55
CA SER A 167 3.24 18.64 -21.27
C SER A 167 2.41 19.11 -20.08
N LEU A 168 1.21 18.53 -19.87
CA LEU A 168 0.33 18.87 -18.75
C LEU A 168 0.84 18.30 -17.43
N ILE A 169 1.33 17.05 -17.43
CA ILE A 169 1.78 16.37 -16.21
C ILE A 169 3.19 16.75 -15.76
N LEU A 170 4.07 17.17 -16.67
CA LEU A 170 5.46 17.57 -16.35
C LEU A 170 5.60 19.06 -16.03
N ARG A 171 4.55 19.87 -16.20
CA ARG A 171 4.52 21.26 -15.74
C ARG A 171 4.41 21.27 -14.20
N LYS A 172 5.50 21.74 -13.57
CA LYS A 172 5.55 22.06 -12.13
C LYS A 172 4.64 23.24 -11.81
#